data_AF-A0A3C1FYD2-F1
#
_entry.id   AF-A0A3C1FYD2-F1
#
_cell.length_a   1.000
_cell.length_b   1.000
_cell.length_c   1.000
_cell.angle_alpha   90.00
_cell.angle_beta   90.00
_cell.angle_gamma   90.00
#
_symmetry.space_group_name_H-M   'P 1'
#
loop_
_entity.id
_entity.type
_entity.pdbx_description
1 polymer ?
#
loop_
_entity_poly.entity_id
_entity_poly.type
_entity_poly.pdbx_seq_one_letter_code
_entity_poly.pdbx_strand_id
1 'polypeptide(L)'
;MHEPEEMKSRAISDRRRQPTPLISRYTCLGGQRSCIRRKEDRARYVFVDVYSPRLFMALLLLLILTVIDTYFTLALTKEKIAVEANPIMRFYLKHSSTSFIEVKFFISAVSVLIFCLCKNCPITKVSVAVAIIVYLMVTFYELNIIFYFFPHL
;
A
#
# COMPACT_ATOMS: atom_id res chain seq x y z
N MET A 1 -53.77 -8.15 -46.27
CA MET A 1 -53.27 -6.76 -46.17
C MET A 1 -53.04 -6.49 -44.69
N HIS A 2 -51.82 -6.71 -44.20
CA HIS A 2 -51.44 -6.45 -42.80
C HIS A 2 -50.28 -5.44 -42.84
N GLU A 3 -50.53 -4.24 -42.32
CA GLU A 3 -49.55 -3.17 -42.17
C GLU A 3 -48.52 -3.50 -41.08
N PRO A 4 -47.25 -3.09 -41.23
CA PRO A 4 -46.22 -3.28 -40.21
C PRO A 4 -46.03 -2.04 -39.31
N GLU A 5 -45.65 -2.34 -38.06
CA GLU A 5 -44.66 -1.61 -37.23
C GLU A 5 -44.88 -0.13 -36.86
N GLU A 6 -45.12 0.13 -35.56
CA GLU A 6 -44.37 1.16 -34.83
C GLU A 6 -44.13 0.73 -33.37
N MET A 7 -43.03 0.02 -33.11
CA MET A 7 -42.52 -0.16 -31.75
C MET A 7 -41.83 1.12 -31.27
N LYS A 8 -42.60 2.05 -30.68
CA LYS A 8 -42.07 3.28 -30.06
C LYS A 8 -41.14 2.96 -28.89
N SER A 9 -39.84 3.15 -29.09
CA SER A 9 -38.83 3.17 -28.04
C SER A 9 -39.13 4.29 -27.04
N ARG A 10 -39.44 3.91 -25.79
CA ARG A 10 -39.65 4.85 -24.68
C ARG A 10 -38.30 5.34 -24.16
N ALA A 11 -37.78 6.42 -24.75
CA ALA A 11 -36.67 7.17 -24.19
C ALA A 11 -37.15 7.93 -22.94
N ILE A 12 -36.95 7.34 -21.76
CA ILE A 12 -37.20 8.00 -20.47
C ILE A 12 -36.15 9.10 -20.29
N SER A 13 -36.55 10.34 -20.59
CA SER A 13 -35.78 11.54 -20.26
C SER A 13 -35.53 11.60 -18.75
N ASP A 14 -34.24 11.65 -18.36
CA ASP A 14 -33.81 11.70 -16.97
C ASP A 14 -34.31 13.01 -16.31
N ARG A 15 -35.21 12.87 -15.33
CA ARG A 15 -35.95 13.98 -14.69
C ARG A 15 -35.11 14.82 -13.70
N ARG A 16 -33.80 14.61 -13.58
CA ARG A 16 -33.00 15.28 -12.54
C ARG A 16 -32.47 16.63 -13.04
N ARG A 17 -33.22 17.68 -12.73
CA ARG A 17 -32.88 19.09 -13.04
C ARG A 17 -31.84 19.72 -12.11
N GLN A 18 -31.39 19.04 -11.07
CA GLN A 18 -30.37 19.58 -10.16
C GLN A 18 -29.29 18.54 -9.85
N PRO A 19 -28.00 18.89 -9.97
CA PRO A 19 -26.90 18.02 -9.58
C PRO A 19 -26.93 17.81 -8.07
N THR A 20 -26.70 16.57 -7.63
CA THR A 20 -26.48 16.28 -6.22
C THR A 20 -25.24 17.03 -5.75
N PRO A 21 -25.33 17.83 -4.67
CA PRO A 21 -24.19 18.58 -4.16
C PRO A 21 -23.03 17.63 -3.81
N LEU A 22 -21.81 18.05 -4.13
CA LEU A 22 -20.58 17.28 -3.95
C LEU A 22 -20.31 16.91 -2.47
N ILE A 23 -20.96 17.59 -1.53
CA ILE A 23 -20.74 17.44 -0.10
C ILE A 23 -22.07 17.02 0.53
N SER A 24 -22.39 15.74 0.43
CA SER A 24 -23.50 15.14 1.14
C SER A 24 -22.96 14.28 2.28
N ARG A 25 -23.51 14.47 3.49
CA ARG A 25 -23.16 13.73 4.71
C ARG A 25 -23.33 12.21 4.55
N TYR A 26 -24.14 11.78 3.57
CA TYR A 26 -24.38 10.38 3.23
C TYR A 26 -23.30 9.76 2.32
N THR A 27 -22.33 10.55 1.85
CA THR A 27 -21.17 10.04 1.09
C THR A 27 -20.18 9.32 2.01
N CYS A 28 -20.08 9.74 3.29
CA CYS A 28 -19.20 9.11 4.29
C CYS A 28 -19.76 7.80 4.88
N LEU A 29 -21.07 7.55 4.80
CA LEU A 29 -21.76 6.47 5.51
C LEU A 29 -22.13 5.27 4.63
N GLY A 30 -21.48 5.12 3.47
CA GLY A 30 -21.60 3.89 2.67
C GLY A 30 -22.94 3.78 1.94
N GLY A 31 -23.05 4.42 0.78
CA GLY A 31 -24.17 4.24 -0.13
C GLY A 31 -24.15 2.84 -0.75
N GLN A 32 -25.17 2.03 -0.43
CA GLN A 32 -25.38 0.64 -0.82
C GLN A 32 -25.76 0.44 -2.31
N ARG A 33 -25.02 1.06 -3.25
CA ARG A 33 -25.22 0.86 -4.69
C ARG A 33 -23.97 0.28 -5.33
N SER A 34 -23.90 -1.05 -5.31
CA SER A 34 -22.78 -1.89 -5.76
C SER A 34 -22.58 -1.97 -7.28
N CYS A 35 -23.15 -1.08 -8.09
CA CYS A 35 -22.98 -1.13 -9.55
C CYS A 35 -22.80 0.29 -10.12
N ILE A 36 -21.54 0.63 -10.41
CA ILE A 36 -21.12 1.89 -11.04
C ILE A 36 -21.49 1.85 -12.53
N ARG A 37 -22.35 2.79 -12.97
CA ARG A 37 -22.90 2.83 -14.35
C ARG A 37 -22.07 3.66 -15.35
N ARG A 38 -21.12 4.50 -14.91
CA ARG A 38 -20.39 5.45 -15.78
C ARG A 38 -18.93 5.06 -16.00
N LYS A 39 -18.48 5.09 -17.27
CA LYS A 39 -17.10 4.76 -17.71
C LYS A 39 -16.04 5.76 -17.20
N GLU A 40 -16.42 6.99 -16.91
CA GLU A 40 -15.51 8.05 -16.42
C GLU A 40 -15.21 7.89 -14.92
N ASP A 41 -16.21 7.52 -14.10
CA ASP A 41 -16.04 7.13 -12.70
C ASP A 41 -15.23 5.83 -12.56
N ARG A 42 -15.24 5.00 -13.61
CA ARG A 42 -14.35 3.86 -13.74
C ARG A 42 -12.91 4.33 -13.58
N ALA A 43 -12.41 5.36 -14.27
CA ALA A 43 -10.97 5.68 -14.23
C ALA A 43 -10.43 6.01 -12.82
N ARG A 44 -11.23 6.68 -11.97
CA ARG A 44 -10.82 7.05 -10.61
C ARG A 44 -10.91 5.89 -9.62
N TYR A 45 -11.95 5.07 -9.71
CA TYR A 45 -12.10 3.87 -8.87
C TYR A 45 -11.28 2.69 -9.39
N VAL A 46 -11.06 2.56 -10.70
CA VAL A 46 -10.23 1.53 -11.35
C VAL A 46 -8.78 1.68 -10.96
N PHE A 47 -8.25 2.88 -10.76
CA PHE A 47 -6.87 2.99 -10.26
C PHE A 47 -6.71 2.37 -8.86
N VAL A 48 -7.78 2.42 -8.05
CA VAL A 48 -7.85 1.78 -6.73
C VAL A 48 -8.29 0.31 -6.80
N ASP A 49 -9.13 -0.07 -7.76
CA ASP A 49 -9.67 -1.44 -7.94
C ASP A 49 -8.73 -2.36 -8.76
N VAL A 50 -7.83 -1.81 -9.59
CA VAL A 50 -6.82 -2.58 -10.33
C VAL A 50 -5.80 -3.19 -9.38
N TYR A 51 -5.61 -2.58 -8.21
CA TYR A 51 -4.84 -3.14 -7.11
C TYR A 51 -5.79 -3.66 -6.06
N SER A 52 -5.74 -4.95 -5.74
CA SER A 52 -6.55 -5.44 -4.63
C SER A 52 -6.19 -4.61 -3.38
N PRO A 53 -7.17 -4.01 -2.68
CA PRO A 53 -6.90 -3.10 -1.57
C PRO A 53 -6.06 -3.75 -0.47
N ARG A 54 -6.16 -5.09 -0.34
CA ARG A 54 -5.33 -5.90 0.56
C ARG A 54 -3.84 -5.85 0.20
N LEU A 55 -3.49 -5.98 -1.09
CA LEU A 55 -2.09 -5.87 -1.53
C LEU A 55 -1.56 -4.46 -1.33
N PHE A 56 -2.36 -3.43 -1.61
CA PHE A 56 -1.95 -2.05 -1.36
C PHE A 56 -1.65 -1.81 0.13
N MET A 57 -2.56 -2.22 1.03
CA MET A 57 -2.34 -2.10 2.47
C MET A 57 -1.12 -2.91 2.95
N ALA A 58 -0.88 -4.09 2.38
CA ALA A 58 0.29 -4.91 2.70
C ALA A 58 1.60 -4.24 2.26
N LEU A 59 1.64 -3.64 1.06
CA LEU A 59 2.81 -2.90 0.57
C LEU A 59 3.04 -1.63 1.37
N LEU A 60 1.98 -0.93 1.75
CA LEU A 60 2.06 0.23 2.64
C LEU A 60 2.62 -0.16 4.01
N LEU A 61 2.16 -1.29 4.58
CA LEU A 61 2.68 -1.82 5.83
C LEU A 61 4.16 -2.18 5.72
N LEU A 62 4.58 -2.83 4.62
CA LEU A 62 5.99 -3.12 4.37
C LEU A 62 6.83 -1.84 4.29
N LEU A 63 6.32 -0.80 3.62
CA LEU A 63 7.01 0.48 3.55
C LEU A 63 7.20 1.09 4.95
N ILE A 64 6.14 1.11 5.76
CA ILE A 64 6.20 1.59 7.16
C ILE A 64 7.20 0.76 7.97
N LEU A 65 7.13 -0.57 7.88
CA LEU A 65 8.07 -1.48 8.54
C LEU A 65 9.51 -1.17 8.16
N THR A 66 9.81 -0.93 6.87
CA THR A 66 11.17 -0.59 6.42
C THR A 66 11.66 0.76 6.94
N VAL A 67 10.78 1.75 7.12
CA VAL A 67 11.14 3.04 7.74
C VAL A 67 11.46 2.86 9.22
N ILE A 68 10.62 2.10 9.94
CA ILE A 68 10.83 1.81 11.36
C ILE A 68 12.13 1.04 11.58
N ASP A 69 12.35 -0.01 10.79
CA ASP A 69 13.57 -0.82 10.77
C ASP A 69 14.82 0.05 10.49
N THR A 70 14.76 0.94 9.49
CA THR A 70 15.86 1.90 9.21
C THR A 70 16.17 2.77 10.44
N TYR A 71 15.14 3.26 11.13
CA TYR A 71 15.31 4.10 12.32
C TYR A 71 15.96 3.33 13.47
N PHE A 72 15.48 2.12 13.76
CA PHE A 72 16.04 1.27 14.82
C PHE A 72 17.46 0.83 14.52
N THR A 73 17.74 0.35 13.31
CA THR A 73 19.10 -0.02 12.90
C THR A 73 20.07 1.16 13.07
N LEU A 74 19.68 2.37 12.66
CA LEU A 74 20.51 3.56 12.83
C LEU A 74 20.71 3.94 14.29
N ALA A 75 19.65 3.90 15.11
CA ALA A 75 19.74 4.19 16.54
C ALA A 75 20.68 3.20 17.26
N LEU A 76 20.45 1.90 17.06
CA LEU A 76 21.24 0.84 17.67
C LEU A 76 22.71 0.87 17.25
N THR A 77 23.00 1.18 15.98
CA THR A 77 24.38 1.21 15.49
C THR A 77 25.12 2.49 15.90
N LYS A 78 24.43 3.63 15.98
CA LYS A 78 25.03 4.89 16.48
C LYS A 78 25.52 4.74 17.92
N GLU A 79 24.74 4.06 18.75
CA GLU A 79 25.07 3.78 20.15
C GLU A 79 26.06 2.60 20.33
N LYS A 80 26.51 1.98 19.22
CA LYS A 80 27.40 0.81 19.20
C LYS A 80 26.86 -0.41 19.98
N ILE A 81 25.55 -0.48 20.18
CA ILE A 81 24.88 -1.56 20.93
C ILE A 81 24.73 -2.80 20.05
N ALA A 82 24.35 -2.61 18.80
CA ALA A 82 24.20 -3.68 17.83
C ALA A 82 25.11 -3.45 16.63
N VAL A 83 25.49 -4.55 15.97
CA VAL A 83 26.26 -4.48 14.73
C VAL A 83 25.40 -5.06 13.61
N GLU A 84 25.30 -4.30 12.51
CA GLU A 84 24.53 -4.72 11.33
C GLU A 84 24.98 -6.10 10.85
N ALA A 85 24.06 -7.05 10.83
CA ALA A 85 24.33 -8.43 10.44
C ALA A 85 24.59 -8.55 8.92
N ASN A 86 23.93 -7.71 8.12
CA ASN A 86 24.11 -7.69 6.68
C ASN A 86 25.44 -6.99 6.30
N PRO A 87 26.44 -7.70 5.72
CA PRO A 87 27.75 -7.13 5.41
C PRO A 87 27.68 -6.01 4.36
N ILE A 88 26.74 -6.09 3.42
CA ILE A 88 26.51 -5.05 2.40
C ILE A 88 26.01 -3.79 3.08
N MET A 89 25.02 -3.94 3.95
CA MET A 89 24.41 -2.80 4.61
C MET A 89 25.37 -2.14 5.62
N ARG A 90 26.20 -2.95 6.28
CA ARG A 90 27.30 -2.49 7.14
C ARG A 90 28.31 -1.64 6.36
N PHE A 91 28.63 -2.00 5.12
CA PHE A 91 29.55 -1.23 4.29
C PHE A 91 29.02 0.19 4.03
N TYR A 92 27.75 0.32 3.65
CA TYR A 92 27.13 1.64 3.43
C TYR A 92 27.05 2.45 4.72
N LEU A 93 26.71 1.80 5.84
CA LEU A 93 26.59 2.46 7.13
C LEU A 93 27.94 2.97 7.67
N LYS A 94 29.05 2.32 7.32
CA LYS A 94 30.42 2.80 7.64
C LYS A 94 30.80 4.04 6.83
N HIS A 95 30.27 4.20 5.61
CA HIS A 95 30.56 5.34 4.75
C HIS A 95 29.77 6.58 5.17
N SER A 96 28.44 6.45 5.28
CA SER A 96 27.55 7.52 5.76
C SER A 96 26.19 6.96 6.16
N SER A 97 25.57 7.55 7.20
CA SER A 97 24.18 7.23 7.56
C SER A 97 23.18 7.56 6.44
N THR A 98 23.46 8.57 5.61
CA THR A 98 22.57 8.96 4.50
C THR A 98 22.57 7.92 3.38
N SER A 99 23.75 7.41 3.03
CA SER A 99 23.90 6.37 2.00
C SER A 99 23.19 5.06 2.37
N PHE A 100 23.17 4.71 3.67
CA PHE A 100 22.38 3.58 4.16
C PHE A 100 20.89 3.75 3.90
N ILE A 101 20.33 4.93 4.20
CA ILE A 101 18.90 5.23 4.00
C ILE A 101 18.56 5.18 2.52
N GLU A 102 19.37 5.81 1.66
CA GLU A 102 19.15 5.86 0.21
C GLU A 102 19.13 4.45 -0.41
N VAL A 103 20.12 3.61 -0.07
CA VAL A 103 20.21 2.25 -0.59
C VAL A 103 19.03 1.39 -0.09
N LYS A 104 18.71 1.47 1.21
CA LYS A 104 17.59 0.70 1.78
C LYS A 104 16.27 1.12 1.14
N PHE A 105 16.04 2.43 0.98
CA PHE A 105 14.84 2.95 0.32
C PHE A 105 14.77 2.53 -1.16
N PHE A 106 15.89 2.55 -1.88
CA PHE A 106 15.94 2.09 -3.27
C PHE A 106 15.58 0.60 -3.40
N ILE A 107 16.14 -0.25 -2.54
CA ILE A 107 15.82 -1.69 -2.50
C ILE A 107 14.34 -1.90 -2.17
N SER A 108 13.80 -1.18 -1.19
CA SER A 108 12.38 -1.25 -0.83
C SER A 108 11.48 -0.81 -1.99
N ALA A 109 11.82 0.28 -2.68
CA ALA A 109 11.07 0.77 -3.83
C ALA A 109 11.06 -0.25 -4.97
N VAL A 110 12.22 -0.82 -5.31
CA VAL A 110 12.32 -1.89 -6.32
C VAL A 110 11.50 -3.11 -5.91
N SER A 111 11.54 -3.50 -4.64
CA SER A 111 10.77 -4.64 -4.12
C SER A 111 9.26 -4.42 -4.26
N VAL A 112 8.77 -3.22 -3.90
CA VAL A 112 7.36 -2.84 -4.08
C VAL A 112 6.97 -2.84 -5.56
N LEU A 113 7.83 -2.32 -6.45
CA LEU A 113 7.59 -2.37 -7.90
C LEU A 113 7.47 -3.81 -8.41
N ILE A 114 8.38 -4.70 -7.98
CA ILE A 114 8.33 -6.13 -8.34
C ILE A 114 7.02 -6.76 -7.86
N PHE A 115 6.60 -6.51 -6.61
CA PHE A 115 5.32 -7.04 -6.12
C PHE A 115 4.11 -6.49 -6.88
N CYS A 116 4.15 -5.22 -7.30
CA CYS A 116 3.12 -4.63 -8.16
C CYS A 116 3.06 -5.31 -9.53
N LEU A 117 4.21 -5.59 -10.15
CA LEU A 117 4.30 -6.28 -11.44
C LEU A 117 3.86 -7.75 -11.33
N CYS A 118 4.26 -8.44 -10.27
CA CYS A 118 3.96 -9.84 -10.05
C CYS A 118 2.56 -10.10 -9.45
N LYS A 119 1.70 -9.08 -9.27
CA LYS A 119 0.41 -9.18 -8.56
C LYS A 119 -0.50 -10.34 -9.00
N ASN A 120 -0.38 -10.79 -10.25
CA ASN A 120 -1.20 -11.85 -10.82
C ASN A 120 -0.68 -13.26 -10.48
N CYS A 121 0.50 -13.37 -9.88
CA CYS A 121 1.08 -14.64 -9.46
C CYS A 121 0.52 -15.04 -8.09
N PRO A 122 0.06 -16.29 -7.90
CA PRO A 122 -0.41 -16.76 -6.60
C PRO A 122 0.69 -16.70 -5.52
N ILE A 123 1.95 -16.82 -5.94
CA ILE A 123 3.14 -16.77 -5.09
C ILE A 123 3.28 -15.40 -4.40
N THR A 124 2.83 -14.31 -5.02
CA THR A 124 3.00 -12.94 -4.49
C THR A 124 2.31 -12.75 -3.15
N LYS A 125 1.15 -13.37 -2.94
CA LYS A 125 0.45 -13.26 -1.65
C LYS A 125 1.24 -13.93 -0.52
N VAL A 126 1.80 -15.11 -0.81
CA VAL A 126 2.61 -15.87 0.14
C VAL A 126 3.91 -15.13 0.42
N SER A 127 4.60 -14.65 -0.62
CA SER A 127 5.86 -13.91 -0.46
C SER A 127 5.68 -12.62 0.32
N VAL A 128 4.60 -11.87 0.08
CA VAL A 128 4.30 -10.64 0.83
C VAL A 128 3.98 -10.96 2.29
N ALA A 129 3.20 -12.01 2.57
CA ALA A 129 2.92 -12.43 3.94
C ALA A 129 4.18 -12.85 4.69
N VAL A 130 5.03 -13.66 4.05
CA VAL A 130 6.33 -14.09 4.60
C VAL A 130 7.24 -12.87 4.85
N ALA A 131 7.32 -11.94 3.90
CA ALA A 131 8.10 -10.71 4.07
C ALA A 131 7.62 -9.91 5.28
N ILE A 132 6.30 -9.69 5.42
CA ILE A 132 5.73 -8.98 6.56
C ILE A 132 6.08 -9.69 7.87
N ILE A 133 5.94 -11.01 7.93
CA ILE A 133 6.27 -11.79 9.13
C ILE A 133 7.74 -11.63 9.50
N VAL A 134 8.65 -11.75 8.52
CA VAL A 134 10.09 -11.58 8.73
C VAL A 134 10.40 -10.17 9.23
N TYR A 135 9.85 -9.13 8.59
CA TYR A 135 10.03 -7.75 9.03
C TYR A 135 9.48 -7.52 10.44
N LEU A 136 8.31 -8.06 10.78
CA LEU A 136 7.74 -7.96 12.12
C LEU A 136 8.65 -8.64 13.17
N MET A 137 9.20 -9.82 12.86
CA MET A 137 10.14 -10.49 13.77
C MET A 137 11.40 -9.66 14.00
N VAL A 138 11.98 -9.10 12.93
CA VAL A 138 13.19 -8.26 13.03
C VAL A 138 12.89 -6.99 13.82
N THR A 139 11.83 -6.26 13.47
CA THR A 139 11.42 -5.04 14.18
C THR A 139 11.11 -5.32 15.65
N PHE A 140 10.46 -6.44 15.97
CA PHE A 140 10.21 -6.84 17.35
C PHE A 140 11.52 -7.12 18.10
N TYR A 141 12.47 -7.81 17.47
CA TYR A 141 13.79 -8.05 18.06
C TYR A 141 14.53 -6.74 18.35
N GLU A 142 14.59 -5.82 17.40
CA GLU A 142 15.21 -4.50 17.57
C GLU A 142 14.53 -3.71 18.70
N LEU A 143 13.19 -3.71 18.76
CA LEU A 143 12.43 -3.08 19.83
C LEU A 143 12.76 -3.64 21.21
N ASN A 144 12.89 -4.97 21.34
CA ASN A 144 13.24 -5.59 22.62
C ASN A 144 14.64 -5.18 23.07
N ILE A 145 15.61 -5.06 22.14
CA ILE A 145 16.95 -4.55 22.47
C ILE A 145 16.86 -3.10 22.94
N ILE A 146 16.14 -2.25 22.20
CA ILE A 146 15.99 -0.84 22.55
C ILE A 146 15.36 -0.70 23.93
N PHE A 147 14.29 -1.43 24.22
CA PHE A 147 13.61 -1.39 25.52
C PHE A 147 14.52 -1.85 26.67
N TYR A 148 15.35 -2.87 26.44
CA TYR A 148 16.29 -3.36 27.44
C TYR A 148 17.42 -2.37 27.75
N PHE A 149 17.96 -1.69 26.72
CA PHE A 149 19.08 -0.76 26.87
C PHE A 149 18.65 0.68 27.21
N PHE A 150 17.47 1.11 26.78
CA PHE A 150 16.91 2.43 27.04
C PHE A 150 15.55 2.33 27.74
N PRO A 151 15.49 1.82 28.98
CA PRO A 151 14.23 1.65 29.71
C PRO A 151 13.56 2.98 30.10
N HIS A 152 14.21 4.13 29.86
CA HIS A 152 13.76 5.46 30.28
C HIS A 152 13.46 6.43 29.12
N LEU A 153 13.26 5.92 27.89
CA LEU A 153 12.73 6.70 26.77
C LEU A 153 11.20 6.70 26.74
#